data_AF-A0A8J7HCL1-F1
#
_entry.id   AF-A0A8J7HCL1-F1
#
_cell.length_a   1.000
_cell.length_b   1.000
_cell.length_c   1.000
_cell.angle_alpha   90.00
_cell.angle_beta   90.00
_cell.angle_gamma   90.00
#
_symmetry.space_group_name_H-M   'P 1'
#
loop_
_entity.id
_entity.type
_entity.pdbx_description
1 polymer ?
#
loop_
_entity_poly.entity_id
_entity_poly.type
_entity_poly.pdbx_seq_one_letter_code
_entity_poly.pdbx_strand_id
1 'polypeptide(L)'
;MSESIEKRQLDNIATWMIPIAQTKLPSVLKGVFFMDGNPLPDDCITMYNLEWDTQNNSLVLPVFAPVQWTFHNSILGWLLLLGAQLAQFAYKIEFEDATLQQAQITPLAFGISVPRWIIDATMCRGENSHNGDIWKRKNVWFGGVPRIGEYTLRRIVDENGEYTPAFKDMLTKVQNECLVIRTS
;
A
#
# COMPACT_ATOMS: atom_id res chain seq x y z
N MET A 1 21.39 10.71 -0.58
CA MET A 1 21.32 9.43 0.16
C MET A 1 21.09 8.36 -0.89
N SER A 2 21.89 7.29 -0.92
CA SER A 2 21.73 6.22 -1.91
C SER A 2 20.73 5.20 -1.38
N GLU A 3 19.55 5.09 -2.00
CA GLU A 3 18.63 4.02 -1.66
C GLU A 3 19.25 2.66 -2.02
N SER A 4 19.17 1.71 -1.09
CA SER A 4 19.63 0.33 -1.29
C SER A 4 18.46 -0.63 -1.26
N ILE A 5 18.51 -1.69 -2.06
CA ILE A 5 17.50 -2.75 -2.05
C ILE A 5 18.04 -3.90 -1.22
N GLU A 6 17.27 -4.32 -0.21
CA GLU A 6 17.64 -5.42 0.67
C GLU A 6 16.57 -6.50 0.70
N LYS A 7 16.97 -7.69 1.14
CA LYS A 7 16.06 -8.80 1.37
C LYS A 7 15.60 -8.81 2.82
N ARG A 8 14.31 -9.02 3.05
CA ARG A 8 13.70 -9.14 4.38
C ARG A 8 12.78 -10.36 4.44
N GLN A 9 12.50 -10.81 5.67
CA GLN A 9 11.54 -11.88 5.93
C GLN A 9 10.19 -11.26 6.36
N LEU A 10 9.09 -11.77 5.85
CA LEU A 10 7.74 -11.28 6.15
C LEU A 10 7.24 -11.78 7.51
N ASP A 11 7.74 -12.92 7.99
CA ASP A 11 7.44 -13.48 9.32
C ASP A 11 7.81 -12.56 10.51
N ASN A 12 8.67 -11.56 10.28
CA ASN A 12 9.05 -10.55 11.25
C ASN A 12 8.75 -9.11 10.78
N ILE A 13 7.80 -8.92 9.86
CA ILE A 13 7.47 -7.63 9.24
C ILE A 13 7.20 -6.49 10.23
N ALA A 14 6.63 -6.79 11.39
CA ALA A 14 6.36 -5.80 12.44
C ALA A 14 7.64 -5.20 13.07
N THR A 15 8.81 -5.83 12.89
CA THR A 15 10.08 -5.36 13.45
C THR A 15 10.77 -4.32 12.57
N TRP A 16 10.36 -4.18 11.30
CA TRP A 16 11.01 -3.28 10.35
C TRP A 16 10.05 -2.35 9.60
N MET A 17 8.80 -2.73 9.33
CA MET A 17 7.77 -1.77 8.86
C MET A 17 7.14 -1.01 10.03
N ILE A 18 7.92 -0.12 10.63
CA ILE A 18 7.56 0.60 11.85
C ILE A 18 7.34 2.11 11.60
N PRO A 19 6.54 2.78 12.45
CA PRO A 19 6.47 4.23 12.46
C PRO A 19 7.80 4.83 12.95
N ILE A 20 8.38 5.72 12.14
CA ILE A 20 9.59 6.48 12.49
C ILE A 20 9.33 7.99 12.58
N ALA A 21 8.15 8.45 12.17
CA ALA A 21 7.73 9.85 12.20
C ALA A 21 6.28 9.99 12.69
N GLN A 22 5.97 11.15 13.28
CA GLN A 22 4.59 11.53 13.59
C GLN A 22 3.97 12.25 12.40
N THR A 23 3.02 11.60 11.73
CA THR A 23 2.51 12.03 10.42
C THR A 23 1.06 12.49 10.43
N LYS A 24 0.45 12.63 11.61
CA LYS A 24 -0.99 12.88 11.81
C LYS A 24 -1.92 11.86 11.12
N LEU A 25 -1.36 10.72 10.68
CA LEU A 25 -2.11 9.67 10.01
C LEU A 25 -3.27 9.17 10.90
N PRO A 26 -4.50 9.08 10.37
CA PRO A 26 -5.64 8.52 11.09
C PRO A 26 -5.38 7.07 11.53
N SER A 27 -5.84 6.69 12.73
CA SER A 27 -5.63 5.34 13.27
C SER A 27 -6.15 4.22 12.36
N VAL A 28 -7.23 4.46 11.59
CA VAL A 28 -7.75 3.46 10.64
C VAL A 28 -6.79 3.14 9.48
N LEU A 29 -5.81 4.01 9.21
CA LEU A 29 -4.78 3.83 8.18
C LEU A 29 -3.43 3.41 8.76
N LYS A 30 -3.29 3.39 10.08
CA LYS A 30 -2.08 2.87 10.75
C LYS A 30 -2.08 1.34 10.69
N GLY A 31 -0.91 0.79 10.41
CA GLY A 31 -0.72 -0.65 10.29
C GLY A 31 0.14 -1.02 9.09
N VAL A 32 0.34 -2.33 8.97
CA VAL A 32 0.83 -2.97 7.74
C VAL A 32 -0.33 -3.73 7.12
N PHE A 33 -0.52 -3.57 5.82
CA PHE A 33 -1.62 -4.15 5.07
C PHE A 33 -1.11 -5.10 3.99
N PHE A 34 -1.60 -6.33 4.00
CA PHE A 34 -1.42 -7.31 2.95
C PHE A 34 -2.43 -7.08 1.82
N MET A 35 -1.97 -7.10 0.57
CA MET A 35 -2.76 -6.91 -0.64
C MET A 35 -3.29 -8.26 -1.17
N ASP A 36 -4.27 -8.83 -0.47
CA ASP A 36 -4.84 -10.15 -0.77
C ASP A 36 -5.54 -10.17 -2.14
N GLY A 37 -4.98 -10.95 -3.08
CA GLY A 37 -5.45 -11.04 -4.47
C GLY A 37 -4.79 -10.05 -5.43
N ASN A 38 -3.77 -9.29 -5.01
CA ASN A 38 -3.02 -8.42 -5.91
C ASN A 38 -2.28 -9.24 -6.98
N PRO A 39 -2.46 -8.95 -8.27
CA PRO A 39 -1.80 -9.69 -9.35
C PRO A 39 -0.35 -9.25 -9.60
N LEU A 40 0.07 -8.12 -9.04
CA LEU A 40 1.42 -7.60 -9.19
C LEU A 40 2.38 -8.26 -8.18
N PRO A 41 3.69 -8.31 -8.49
CA PRO A 41 4.70 -8.95 -7.64
C PRO A 41 5.09 -8.09 -6.42
N ASP A 42 4.08 -7.66 -5.66
CA ASP A 42 4.17 -6.91 -4.40
C ASP A 42 3.06 -7.35 -3.44
N ASP A 43 3.38 -7.45 -2.14
CA ASP A 43 2.51 -8.13 -1.17
C ASP A 43 1.97 -7.20 -0.07
N CYS A 44 2.81 -6.36 0.51
CA CYS A 44 2.47 -5.58 1.69
C CYS A 44 2.80 -4.10 1.52
N ILE A 45 1.97 -3.26 2.15
CA ILE A 45 2.17 -1.81 2.24
C ILE A 45 2.00 -1.31 3.67
N THR A 46 2.65 -0.21 4.00
CA THR A 46 2.31 0.60 5.17
C THR A 46 2.09 2.05 4.77
N MET A 47 1.42 2.81 5.63
CA MET A 47 1.23 4.26 5.48
C MET A 47 1.87 5.04 6.64
N TYR A 48 2.51 4.37 7.61
CA TYR A 48 3.00 4.97 8.86
C TYR A 48 3.75 6.29 8.69
N ASN A 49 4.65 6.32 7.69
CA ASN A 49 5.61 7.40 7.51
C ASN A 49 5.19 8.40 6.42
N LEU A 50 3.91 8.40 6.02
CA LEU A 50 3.36 9.34 5.06
C LEU A 50 2.66 10.49 5.74
N GLU A 51 3.02 11.71 5.35
CA GLU A 51 2.32 12.92 5.79
C GLU A 51 0.84 12.88 5.41
N TRP A 52 -0.02 13.11 6.41
CA TRP A 52 -1.45 13.23 6.22
C TRP A 52 -1.86 14.69 5.99
N ASP A 53 -2.48 14.95 4.85
CA ASP A 53 -3.11 16.23 4.55
C ASP A 53 -4.50 16.29 5.18
N THR A 54 -4.56 16.92 6.36
CA THR A 54 -5.80 17.11 7.11
C THR A 54 -6.81 18.04 6.42
N GLN A 55 -6.37 18.88 5.48
CA GLN A 55 -7.28 19.80 4.79
C GLN A 55 -8.02 19.09 3.67
N ASN A 56 -7.34 18.20 2.95
CA ASN A 56 -7.89 17.49 1.80
C ASN A 56 -8.27 16.03 2.10
N ASN A 57 -8.12 15.57 3.35
CA ASN A 57 -8.25 14.16 3.76
C ASN A 57 -7.49 13.23 2.81
N SER A 58 -6.21 13.52 2.58
CA SER A 58 -5.44 12.81 1.57
C SER A 58 -4.02 12.50 2.01
N LEU A 59 -3.39 11.57 1.30
CA LEU A 59 -1.97 11.29 1.41
C LEU A 59 -1.41 10.91 0.04
N VAL A 60 -0.08 10.98 -0.09
CA VAL A 60 0.66 10.46 -1.24
C VAL A 60 1.49 9.30 -0.77
N LEU A 61 1.33 8.14 -1.41
CA LEU A 61 2.03 6.89 -1.15
C LEU A 61 2.98 6.61 -2.31
N PRO A 62 4.27 6.97 -2.20
CA PRO A 62 5.28 6.62 -3.21
C PRO A 62 5.54 5.12 -3.18
N VAL A 63 5.57 4.48 -4.35
CA VAL A 63 5.85 3.03 -4.46
C VAL A 63 7.32 2.72 -4.19
N PHE A 64 8.18 3.71 -4.37
CA PHE A 64 9.62 3.61 -4.17
C PHE A 64 10.09 4.11 -2.79
N ALA A 65 9.17 4.41 -1.86
CA ALA A 65 9.58 4.91 -0.54
C ALA A 65 10.27 3.81 0.30
N PRO A 66 11.28 4.17 1.12
CA PRO A 66 11.95 3.21 1.99
C PRO A 66 11.00 2.53 2.98
N VAL A 67 11.08 1.20 3.04
CA VAL A 67 10.36 0.34 3.98
C VAL A 67 8.83 0.56 3.96
N GLN A 68 8.33 0.94 2.79
CA GLN A 68 6.93 1.28 2.56
C GLN A 68 6.16 0.17 1.86
N TRP A 69 6.84 -0.55 0.94
CA TRP A 69 6.32 -1.61 0.08
C TRP A 69 7.21 -2.85 0.17
N THR A 70 6.61 -4.02 0.00
CA THR A 70 7.33 -5.29 -0.16
C THR A 70 7.13 -5.82 -1.57
N PHE A 71 8.23 -6.16 -2.25
CA PHE A 71 8.20 -6.74 -3.59
C PHE A 71 8.65 -8.20 -3.53
N HIS A 72 8.18 -9.02 -4.46
CA HIS A 72 8.63 -10.41 -4.55
C HIS A 72 10.14 -10.45 -4.81
N ASN A 73 10.87 -11.36 -4.16
CA ASN A 73 12.26 -11.64 -4.54
C ASN A 73 12.32 -12.51 -5.82
N SER A 74 11.87 -11.94 -6.93
CA SER A 74 11.82 -12.55 -8.26
C SER A 74 12.20 -11.53 -9.33
N ILE A 75 12.46 -11.99 -10.56
CA ILE A 75 12.78 -11.11 -11.69
C ILE A 75 11.67 -10.08 -11.91
N LEU A 76 10.40 -10.49 -11.82
CA LEU A 76 9.26 -9.59 -12.00
C LEU A 76 9.15 -8.57 -10.87
N GLY A 77 9.43 -8.96 -9.62
CA GLY A 77 9.47 -8.04 -8.49
C GLY A 77 10.56 -6.98 -8.63
N TRP A 78 11.77 -7.38 -9.07
CA TRP A 78 12.85 -6.45 -9.41
C TRP A 78 12.46 -5.47 -10.53
N LEU A 79 11.83 -5.96 -11.60
CA LEU A 79 11.38 -5.11 -12.70
C LEU A 79 10.30 -4.11 -12.26
N LEU A 80 9.36 -4.55 -11.41
CA LEU A 80 8.33 -3.67 -10.85
C LEU A 80 8.95 -2.57 -9.99
N LEU A 81 9.85 -2.93 -9.06
CA LEU A 81 10.53 -1.99 -8.17
C LEU A 81 11.32 -0.93 -8.98
N LEU A 82 12.16 -1.39 -9.91
CA LEU A 82 12.96 -0.48 -10.76
C LEU A 82 12.08 0.39 -11.64
N GLY A 83 11.00 -0.17 -12.21
CA GLY A 83 10.03 0.58 -12.99
C GLY A 83 9.35 1.68 -12.16
N ALA A 84 8.96 1.37 -10.93
CA ALA A 84 8.38 2.33 -10.01
C ALA A 84 9.35 3.46 -9.63
N GLN A 85 10.63 3.14 -9.39
CA GLN A 85 11.67 4.15 -9.14
C GLN A 85 11.89 5.05 -10.36
N LEU A 86 12.08 4.47 -11.55
CA LEU A 86 12.31 5.21 -12.78
C LEU A 86 11.13 6.12 -13.13
N ALA A 87 9.90 5.64 -12.93
CA ALA A 87 8.69 6.41 -13.18
C ALA A 87 8.33 7.38 -12.06
N GLN A 88 9.07 7.37 -10.94
CA GLN A 88 8.70 8.06 -9.70
C GLN A 88 7.24 7.81 -9.34
N PHE A 89 6.84 6.54 -9.41
CA PHE A 89 5.44 6.15 -9.34
C PHE A 89 4.90 6.26 -7.91
N ALA A 90 3.73 6.88 -7.77
CA ALA A 90 3.07 7.07 -6.50
C ALA A 90 1.55 6.96 -6.64
N TYR A 91 0.85 6.79 -5.53
CA TYR A 91 -0.60 6.87 -5.46
C TYR A 91 -1.01 8.03 -4.56
N LYS A 92 -1.80 8.97 -5.09
CA LYS A 92 -2.55 9.90 -4.24
C LYS A 92 -3.83 9.22 -3.80
N ILE A 93 -4.04 9.07 -2.50
CA ILE A 93 -5.26 8.54 -1.89
C ILE A 93 -6.00 9.71 -1.28
N GLU A 94 -7.19 10.00 -1.78
CA GLU A 94 -8.03 11.13 -1.35
C GLU A 94 -9.38 10.59 -0.89
N PHE A 95 -9.70 10.81 0.38
CA PHE A 95 -10.95 10.36 0.99
C PHE A 95 -12.07 11.36 0.76
N GLU A 96 -13.28 10.85 0.54
CA GLU A 96 -14.45 11.69 0.23
C GLU A 96 -14.82 12.61 1.40
N ASP A 97 -14.59 12.15 2.63
CA ASP A 97 -14.86 12.90 3.86
C ASP A 97 -14.05 12.37 5.06
N ALA A 98 -14.27 12.99 6.22
CA ALA A 98 -13.62 12.66 7.48
C ALA A 98 -14.02 11.29 8.08
N THR A 99 -15.04 10.61 7.52
CA THR A 99 -15.43 9.26 7.98
C THR A 99 -14.44 8.19 7.51
N LEU A 100 -13.61 8.52 6.50
CA LEU A 100 -12.61 7.63 5.91
C LEU A 100 -13.21 6.29 5.49
N GLN A 101 -14.39 6.32 4.86
CA GLN A 101 -15.07 5.12 4.37
C GLN A 101 -14.70 4.83 2.91
N GLN A 102 -14.58 5.88 2.11
CA GLN A 102 -14.37 5.78 0.68
C GLN A 102 -13.29 6.75 0.25
N ALA A 103 -12.42 6.27 -0.65
CA ALA A 103 -11.35 7.05 -1.23
C ALA A 103 -11.25 6.83 -2.73
N GLN A 104 -10.88 7.90 -3.42
CA GLN A 104 -10.34 7.84 -4.76
C GLN A 104 -8.82 7.64 -4.69
N ILE A 105 -8.30 6.75 -5.52
CA ILE A 105 -6.87 6.57 -5.71
C ILE A 105 -6.50 7.05 -7.11
N THR A 106 -5.60 8.03 -7.17
CA THR A 106 -5.09 8.60 -8.42
C THR A 106 -3.62 8.22 -8.55
N PRO A 107 -3.24 7.39 -9.54
CA PRO A 107 -1.84 7.10 -9.81
C PRO A 107 -1.12 8.36 -10.31
N LEU A 108 0.13 8.52 -9.92
CA LEU A 108 1.01 9.60 -10.31
C LEU A 108 2.26 8.98 -10.95
N ALA A 109 2.66 9.47 -12.12
CA ALA A 109 3.94 9.14 -12.74
C ALA A 109 4.70 10.44 -13.01
N PHE A 110 5.97 10.54 -12.57
CA PHE A 110 6.76 11.76 -12.64
C PHE A 110 6.04 12.98 -12.02
N GLY A 111 5.24 12.74 -10.97
CA GLY A 111 4.42 13.76 -10.31
C GLY A 111 3.15 14.18 -11.08
N ILE A 112 2.88 13.60 -12.25
CA ILE A 112 1.72 13.91 -13.09
C ILE A 112 0.61 12.89 -12.83
N SER A 113 -0.60 13.38 -12.55
CA SER A 113 -1.77 12.54 -12.35
C SER A 113 -2.14 11.78 -13.62
N VAL A 114 -2.29 10.46 -13.49
CA VAL A 114 -2.89 9.61 -14.52
C VAL A 114 -4.39 9.92 -14.58
N PRO A 115 -4.92 10.30 -15.76
CA PRO A 115 -6.35 10.62 -15.89
C PRO A 115 -7.27 9.44 -15.54
N ARG A 116 -8.42 9.74 -14.91
CA ARG A 116 -9.41 8.72 -14.51
C ARG A 116 -9.98 7.91 -15.68
N TRP A 117 -10.00 8.46 -16.89
CA TRP A 117 -10.45 7.72 -18.07
C TRP A 117 -9.49 6.58 -18.46
N ILE A 118 -8.23 6.60 -18.02
CA ILE A 118 -7.28 5.49 -18.16
C ILE A 118 -7.53 4.46 -17.06
N ILE A 119 -7.57 4.92 -15.82
CA ILE A 119 -7.79 4.09 -14.64
C ILE A 119 -8.61 4.88 -13.62
N ASP A 120 -9.81 4.38 -13.36
CA ASP A 120 -10.65 4.85 -12.26
C ASP A 120 -10.57 3.84 -11.13
N ALA A 121 -10.04 4.30 -10.00
CA ALA A 121 -9.54 3.42 -8.98
C ALA A 121 -10.05 3.90 -7.62
N THR A 122 -10.81 3.08 -6.92
CA THR A 122 -11.37 3.41 -5.61
C THR A 122 -10.90 2.45 -4.52
N MET A 123 -11.03 2.89 -3.27
CA MET A 123 -10.79 2.09 -2.08
C MET A 123 -11.94 2.33 -1.10
N CYS A 124 -12.58 1.25 -0.65
CA CYS A 124 -13.72 1.32 0.26
C CYS A 124 -13.46 0.46 1.49
N ARG A 125 -13.72 0.99 2.68
CA ARG A 125 -13.64 0.24 3.93
C ARG A 125 -14.73 -0.83 3.94
N GLY A 126 -14.39 -2.04 4.38
CA GLY A 126 -15.38 -3.11 4.49
C GLY A 126 -16.47 -2.77 5.51
N GLU A 127 -17.73 -3.02 5.16
CA GLU A 127 -18.90 -2.73 6.01
C GLU A 127 -18.81 -3.37 7.41
N ASN A 128 -18.16 -4.54 7.53
CA ASN A 128 -17.96 -5.25 8.80
C ASN A 128 -16.62 -4.93 9.49
N SER A 129 -15.83 -4.00 8.95
CA SER A 129 -14.51 -3.62 9.48
C SER A 129 -14.64 -2.35 10.32
N HIS A 130 -15.11 -2.49 11.56
CA HIS A 130 -15.23 -1.38 12.50
C HIS A 130 -13.88 -0.66 12.77
N ASN A 131 -12.76 -1.38 12.62
CA ASN A 131 -11.42 -0.87 12.97
C ASN A 131 -10.52 -0.52 11.76
N GLY A 132 -11.04 -0.58 10.53
CA GLY A 132 -10.24 -0.35 9.32
C GLY A 132 -9.27 -1.48 8.96
N ASP A 133 -9.58 -2.71 9.37
CA ASP A 133 -8.78 -3.90 9.08
C ASP A 133 -8.92 -4.39 7.63
N ILE A 134 -10.02 -4.04 6.96
CA ILE A 134 -10.32 -4.51 5.60
C ILE A 134 -10.67 -3.33 4.70
N TRP A 135 -9.95 -3.21 3.58
CA TRP A 135 -10.29 -2.27 2.51
C TRP A 135 -10.35 -2.97 1.16
N LYS A 136 -11.42 -2.75 0.41
CA LYS A 136 -11.60 -3.29 -0.94
C LYS A 136 -11.08 -2.30 -1.96
N ARG A 137 -10.10 -2.71 -2.76
CA ARG A 137 -9.59 -1.98 -3.91
C ARG A 137 -10.42 -2.35 -5.14
N LYS A 138 -11.00 -1.35 -5.82
CA LYS A 138 -11.70 -1.54 -7.08
C LYS A 138 -11.05 -0.72 -8.18
N ASN A 139 -10.94 -1.30 -9.37
CA ASN A 139 -10.39 -0.64 -10.55
C ASN A 139 -11.34 -0.82 -11.73
N VAL A 140 -11.53 0.26 -12.48
CA VAL A 140 -12.20 0.30 -13.78
C VAL A 140 -11.19 0.85 -14.79
N TRP A 141 -10.83 0.03 -15.76
CA TRP A 141 -9.87 0.42 -16.80
C TRP A 141 -10.60 0.95 -18.04
N PHE A 142 -10.01 1.97 -18.67
CA PHE A 142 -10.48 2.56 -19.93
C PHE A 142 -11.99 2.88 -19.95
N GLY A 143 -12.51 3.35 -18.81
CA GLY A 143 -13.92 3.74 -18.66
C GLY A 143 -14.95 2.60 -18.73
N GLY A 144 -14.55 1.32 -18.73
CA GLY A 144 -15.55 0.25 -18.88
C GLY A 144 -15.09 -1.19 -18.74
N VAL A 145 -13.82 -1.49 -18.45
CA VAL A 145 -13.35 -2.86 -18.17
C VAL A 145 -13.24 -3.05 -16.65
N PRO A 146 -14.28 -3.59 -15.99
CA PRO A 146 -14.29 -3.79 -14.55
C PRO A 146 -13.42 -5.01 -14.16
N ARG A 147 -12.96 -5.03 -12.91
CA ARG A 147 -12.38 -6.20 -12.20
C ARG A 147 -10.91 -6.58 -12.48
N ILE A 148 -10.19 -5.87 -13.34
CA ILE A 148 -8.75 -6.14 -13.52
C ILE A 148 -7.96 -5.46 -12.40
N GLY A 149 -7.29 -6.26 -11.56
CA GLY A 149 -6.45 -5.78 -10.46
C GLY A 149 -7.22 -5.34 -9.20
N GLU A 150 -8.44 -5.86 -8.99
CA GLU A 150 -9.11 -5.72 -7.70
C GLU A 150 -8.44 -6.62 -6.66
N TYR A 151 -8.26 -6.11 -5.45
CA TYR A 151 -7.69 -6.85 -4.33
C TYR A 151 -8.23 -6.31 -3.00
N THR A 152 -7.96 -7.02 -1.91
CA THR A 152 -8.37 -6.60 -0.58
C THR A 152 -7.14 -6.30 0.27
N LEU A 153 -7.02 -5.07 0.77
CA LEU A 153 -6.08 -4.77 1.82
C LEU A 153 -6.59 -5.36 3.13
N ARG A 154 -5.78 -6.21 3.74
CA ARG A 154 -6.01 -6.82 5.05
C ARG A 154 -4.93 -6.36 6.01
N ARG A 155 -5.30 -5.68 7.09
CA ARG A 155 -4.36 -5.29 8.13
C ARG A 155 -3.78 -6.54 8.79
N ILE A 156 -2.47 -6.70 8.73
CA ILE A 156 -1.71 -7.82 9.31
C ILE A 156 -0.90 -7.42 10.53
N VAL A 157 -0.59 -6.13 10.67
CA VAL A 157 0.01 -5.52 11.86
C VAL A 157 -0.82 -4.29 12.20
N ASP A 158 -1.22 -4.16 13.46
CA ASP A 158 -2.03 -3.04 13.93
C ASP A 158 -1.21 -1.80 14.30
N GLU A 159 -1.89 -0.73 14.72
CA GLU A 159 -1.24 0.54 15.08
C GLU A 159 -0.28 0.44 16.28
N ASN A 160 -0.38 -0.63 17.08
CA ASN A 160 0.48 -0.90 18.23
C ASN A 160 1.66 -1.82 17.86
N GLY A 161 1.74 -2.28 16.61
CA GLY A 161 2.77 -3.22 16.16
C GLY A 161 2.42 -4.69 16.45
N GLU A 162 1.18 -5.00 16.82
CA GLU A 162 0.74 -6.36 17.11
C GLU A 162 0.22 -7.06 15.86
N TYR A 163 0.51 -8.36 15.72
CA TYR A 163 0.02 -9.15 14.60
C TYR A 163 -1.48 -9.45 14.73
N THR A 164 -2.21 -9.22 13.64
CA THR A 164 -3.63 -9.58 13.56
C THR A 164 -3.82 -11.03 13.13
N PRO A 165 -5.03 -11.62 13.24
CA PRO A 165 -5.31 -12.95 12.70
C PRO A 165 -5.03 -13.09 11.19
N ALA A 166 -5.14 -12.00 10.42
CA ALA A 166 -4.87 -12.01 8.98
C ALA A 166 -3.39 -12.26 8.64
N PHE A 167 -2.47 -12.02 9.59
CA PHE A 167 -1.04 -12.28 9.41
C PHE A 167 -0.76 -13.76 9.11
N LYS A 168 -1.41 -14.68 9.83
CA LYS A 168 -1.24 -16.12 9.60
C LYS A 168 -1.73 -16.54 8.22
N ASP A 169 -2.83 -15.98 7.76
CA ASP A 169 -3.38 -16.23 6.41
C ASP A 169 -2.40 -15.74 5.34
N MET A 170 -1.86 -14.53 5.50
CA MET A 170 -0.87 -13.96 4.59
C MET A 170 0.38 -14.85 4.44
N LEU A 171 0.94 -15.37 5.53
CA LEU A 171 2.11 -16.26 5.48
C LEU A 171 1.87 -17.57 4.69
N THR A 172 0.63 -18.00 4.49
CA THR A 172 0.31 -19.18 3.66
C THR A 172 0.21 -18.87 2.17
N LYS A 173 0.14 -17.58 1.81
CA LYS A 173 -0.13 -17.11 0.44
C LYS A 173 1.10 -16.49 -0.25
N VAL A 174 2.08 -16.06 0.54
CA VAL A 174 3.26 -15.33 0.03
C VAL A 174 4.55 -16.10 0.30
N GLN A 175 5.61 -15.77 -0.44
CA GLN A 175 6.95 -16.22 -0.10
C GLN A 175 7.49 -15.37 1.05
N ASN A 176 8.12 -16.02 2.04
CA ASN A 176 8.59 -15.29 3.22
C ASN A 176 9.68 -14.25 2.91
N GLU A 177 10.53 -14.51 1.91
CA GLU A 177 11.58 -13.57 1.51
C GLU A 177 11.05 -12.56 0.49
N CYS A 178 11.19 -11.26 0.80
CA CYS A 178 10.79 -10.14 -0.05
C CYS A 178 11.94 -9.15 -0.25
N LEU A 179 11.79 -8.27 -1.24
CA LEU A 179 12.65 -7.11 -1.47
C LEU A 179 12.00 -5.86 -0.88
N VAL A 180 12.81 -5.02 -0.26
CA VAL A 180 12.39 -3.70 0.24
C VAL A 180 13.45 -2.65 -0.08
N ILE A 181 13.01 -1.41 -0.23
CA ILE A 181 13.91 -0.26 -0.34
C ILE A 181 14.29 0.19 1.07
N ARG A 182 15.56 0.47 1.30
CA ARG A 182 16.09 0.99 2.56
C ARG A 182 16.89 2.26 2.32
N THR A 183 16.71 3.22 3.22
CA THR A 183 17.59 4.39 3.33
C THR A 183 18.93 3.95 3.91
N SER A 184 20.01 4.16 3.16
CA SER A 184 21.40 3.96 3.62
C SER A 184 21.78 4.90 4.74
#